data_AF-A0A2P4SGY7-F1
#
_entry.id   AF-A0A2P4SGY7-F1
#
_cell.length_a   1.000
_cell.length_b   1.000
_cell.length_c   1.000
_cell.angle_alpha   90.00
_cell.angle_beta   90.00
_cell.angle_gamma   90.00
#
_symmetry.space_group_name_H-M   'P 1'
#
loop_
_entity.id
_entity.type
_entity.pdbx_description
1 polymer ?
#
loop_
_entity_poly.entity_id
_entity_poly.type
_entity_poly.pdbx_seq_one_letter_code
_entity_poly.pdbx_strand_id
1 'polypeptide(L)'
;SELEDLCEGLDLLSAPELKSLAKIFHLPNPNGQKQQLVDDFLRLAKQRSVFSRNQAGVGTVILKRAKDLAGRSVRICKGPRAVFSRILLLFSLSESVEDEEAGSAGQGQLFTVLMVNMGRMVFPSYAVNRKTQVFQDREDLIRYATAAHLSNDIATAMVNGNWEEAHHLYMCAKETWNNLKDDPSLRCHRALPEYLRHFTVGWKYTRILSQGVEILQRLHMYEVKWKMISKLCNGTSSWFSNFANEDLLLLLQAAVQELQTLLAQDVYCTDSRGRWWDRLALNLHQHLKNTKQAVDCIRSGLADPFVRTGHRLALYLRAQRIRDSPSCRQFRCLFHDLPDITVEDVAHVSEDTGCF
;
A
#
# COMPACT_ATOMS: atom_id res chain seq x y z
N SER A 1 -34.91 -8.68 8.35
CA SER A 1 -33.70 -7.95 8.80
C SER A 1 -32.65 -8.13 7.72
N GLU A 2 -32.10 -7.04 7.18
CA GLU A 2 -31.11 -7.05 6.08
C GLU A 2 -29.68 -7.41 6.52
N LEU A 3 -29.44 -7.54 7.83
CA LEU A 3 -28.16 -7.98 8.37
C LEU A 3 -28.03 -9.50 8.22
N GLU A 4 -27.42 -9.99 7.15
CA GLU A 4 -27.27 -11.44 6.91
C GLU A 4 -25.85 -11.93 7.12
N ASP A 5 -24.87 -11.03 7.11
CA ASP A 5 -23.48 -11.36 7.33
C ASP A 5 -23.16 -11.53 8.82
N LEU A 6 -22.48 -12.65 9.15
CA LEU A 6 -22.14 -12.99 10.52
C LEU A 6 -21.05 -12.06 11.08
N CYS A 7 -20.06 -11.69 10.27
CA CYS A 7 -18.98 -10.81 10.70
C CYS A 7 -19.55 -9.43 11.06
N GLU A 8 -20.36 -8.85 10.18
CA GLU A 8 -21.06 -7.58 10.42
C GLU A 8 -21.92 -7.64 11.69
N GLY A 9 -22.58 -8.79 11.95
CA GLY A 9 -23.39 -8.98 13.14
C GLY A 9 -22.59 -9.07 14.44
N LEU A 10 -21.41 -9.68 14.41
CA LEU A 10 -20.50 -9.77 15.56
C LEU A 10 -19.78 -8.44 15.82
N ASP A 11 -19.44 -7.70 14.76
CA ASP A 11 -18.75 -6.41 14.88
C ASP A 11 -19.60 -5.33 15.56
N LEU A 12 -20.93 -5.41 15.41
CA LEU A 12 -21.90 -4.55 16.10
C LEU A 12 -21.88 -4.71 17.62
N LEU A 13 -21.46 -5.86 18.13
CA LEU A 13 -21.47 -6.14 19.57
C LEU A 13 -20.31 -5.43 20.28
N SER A 14 -20.60 -4.93 21.47
CA SER A 14 -19.58 -4.49 22.43
C SER A 14 -18.78 -5.67 22.96
N ALA A 15 -17.59 -5.40 23.52
CA ALA A 15 -16.75 -6.47 24.08
C ALA A 15 -17.47 -7.29 25.19
N PRO A 16 -18.23 -6.71 26.14
CA PRO A 16 -19.00 -7.48 27.12
C PRO A 16 -20.08 -8.37 26.51
N GLU A 17 -20.77 -7.90 25.46
CA GLU A 17 -21.80 -8.67 24.76
C GLU A 17 -21.19 -9.87 24.02
N LEU A 18 -20.05 -9.66 23.34
CA LEU A 18 -19.29 -10.75 22.70
C LEU A 18 -18.81 -11.80 23.69
N LYS A 19 -18.31 -11.38 24.86
CA LYS A 19 -17.90 -12.31 25.93
C LYS A 19 -19.11 -13.10 26.48
N SER A 20 -20.26 -12.45 26.59
CA SER A 20 -21.50 -13.11 27.03
C SER A 20 -21.98 -14.14 26.00
N LEU A 21 -21.94 -13.78 24.72
CA LEU A 21 -22.21 -14.69 23.62
C LEU A 21 -21.21 -15.85 23.61
N ALA A 22 -19.93 -15.59 23.86
CA ALA A 22 -18.87 -16.60 23.86
C ALA A 22 -19.09 -17.67 24.95
N LYS A 23 -19.60 -17.24 26.12
CA LYS A 23 -20.00 -18.18 27.19
C LYS A 23 -21.20 -19.05 26.79
N ILE A 24 -22.19 -18.48 26.09
CA ILE A 24 -23.38 -19.21 25.62
C ILE A 24 -23.00 -20.29 24.60
N PHE A 25 -22.06 -19.99 23.71
CA PHE A 25 -21.58 -20.93 22.68
C PHE A 25 -20.39 -21.78 23.13
N HIS A 26 -20.01 -21.72 24.41
CA HIS A 26 -18.92 -22.50 24.99
C HIS A 26 -17.60 -22.38 24.23
N LEU A 27 -17.22 -21.16 23.82
CA LEU A 27 -15.91 -20.92 23.21
C LEU A 27 -14.79 -21.19 24.23
N PRO A 28 -13.62 -21.68 23.78
CA PRO A 28 -12.53 -22.10 24.66
C PRO A 28 -11.93 -20.95 25.48
N ASN A 29 -11.93 -19.72 24.95
CA ASN A 29 -11.47 -18.54 25.67
C ASN A 29 -12.50 -17.41 25.63
N PRO A 30 -13.54 -17.44 26.49
CA PRO A 30 -14.62 -16.44 26.47
C PRO A 30 -14.19 -15.07 26.99
N ASN A 31 -12.97 -14.93 27.52
CA ASN A 31 -12.42 -13.66 28.01
C ASN A 31 -11.38 -13.04 27.05
N GLY A 32 -11.22 -13.62 25.85
CA GLY A 32 -10.30 -13.16 24.82
C GLY A 32 -10.55 -11.73 24.35
N GLN A 33 -9.62 -11.24 23.52
CA GLN A 33 -9.76 -9.94 22.85
C GLN A 33 -10.91 -9.97 21.83
N LYS A 34 -11.48 -8.80 21.49
CA LYS A 34 -12.63 -8.70 20.58
C LYS A 34 -12.38 -9.45 19.26
N GLN A 35 -11.24 -9.20 18.61
CA GLN A 35 -10.90 -9.83 17.33
C GLN A 35 -10.78 -11.35 17.44
N GLN A 36 -10.13 -11.87 18.49
CA GLN A 36 -9.99 -13.30 18.73
C GLN A 36 -11.34 -14.00 18.87
N LEU A 37 -12.27 -13.38 19.61
CA LEU A 37 -13.62 -13.91 19.78
C LEU A 37 -14.38 -13.94 18.44
N VAL A 38 -14.27 -12.89 17.63
CA VAL A 38 -14.86 -12.85 16.28
C VAL A 38 -14.31 -13.97 15.41
N ASP A 39 -12.99 -14.15 15.38
CA ASP A 39 -12.32 -15.19 14.59
C ASP A 39 -12.74 -16.61 15.03
N ASP A 40 -12.86 -16.84 16.34
CA ASP A 40 -13.32 -18.11 16.89
C ASP A 40 -14.78 -18.40 16.54
N PHE A 41 -15.67 -17.39 16.56
CA PHE A 41 -17.04 -17.53 16.08
C PHE A 41 -17.12 -17.81 14.58
N LEU A 42 -16.30 -17.13 13.76
CA LEU A 42 -16.24 -17.38 12.32
C LEU A 42 -15.70 -18.78 12.03
N ARG A 43 -14.73 -19.27 12.81
CA ARG A 43 -14.22 -20.65 12.71
C ARG A 43 -15.30 -21.65 13.10
N LEU A 44 -16.02 -21.42 14.19
CA LEU A 44 -17.14 -22.26 14.64
C LEU A 44 -18.26 -22.32 13.60
N ALA A 45 -18.60 -21.19 12.97
CA ALA A 45 -19.61 -21.12 11.93
C ALA A 45 -19.24 -21.91 10.66
N LYS A 46 -17.94 -22.06 10.37
CA LYS A 46 -17.42 -22.85 9.23
C LYS A 46 -17.36 -24.36 9.51
N GLN A 47 -17.47 -24.80 10.76
CA GLN A 47 -17.45 -26.23 11.09
C GLN A 47 -18.72 -26.91 10.55
N ARG A 48 -18.55 -28.02 9.83
CA ARG A 48 -19.68 -28.82 9.32
C ARG A 48 -20.43 -29.47 10.48
N SER A 49 -21.73 -29.23 10.58
CA SER A 49 -22.60 -29.92 11.52
C SER A 49 -22.70 -31.40 11.15
N VAL A 50 -22.19 -32.27 12.03
CA VAL A 50 -22.21 -33.74 11.84
C VAL A 50 -23.59 -34.34 12.14
N PHE A 51 -24.49 -33.60 12.81
CA PHE A 51 -25.71 -34.14 13.41
C PHE A 51 -27.04 -33.68 12.80
N SER A 52 -27.06 -32.89 11.73
CA SER A 52 -28.34 -32.48 11.11
C SER A 52 -28.18 -31.98 9.68
N ARG A 53 -28.72 -32.74 8.71
CA ARG A 53 -28.80 -32.34 7.29
C ARG A 53 -29.88 -31.28 6.99
N ASN A 54 -30.79 -31.00 7.93
CA ASN A 54 -31.99 -30.17 7.71
C ASN A 54 -32.13 -28.94 8.65
N GLN A 55 -31.10 -28.57 9.41
CA GLN A 55 -31.14 -27.37 10.28
C GLN A 55 -30.24 -26.25 9.75
N ALA A 56 -30.66 -25.01 9.98
CA ALA A 56 -29.90 -23.81 9.67
C ALA A 56 -28.50 -23.91 10.32
N GLY A 57 -27.44 -23.65 9.54
CA GLY A 57 -26.06 -23.85 9.99
C GLY A 57 -25.75 -23.07 11.28
N VAL A 58 -24.78 -23.54 12.07
CA VAL A 58 -24.42 -22.94 13.37
C VAL A 58 -24.22 -21.42 13.28
N GLY A 59 -23.64 -20.92 12.17
CA GLY A 59 -23.50 -19.49 11.91
C GLY A 59 -24.82 -18.71 11.90
N THR A 60 -25.92 -19.28 11.41
CA THR A 60 -27.24 -18.63 11.43
C THR A 60 -27.81 -18.49 12.84
N VAL A 61 -27.54 -19.47 13.71
CA VAL A 61 -27.95 -19.44 15.12
C VAL A 61 -27.13 -18.41 15.88
N ILE A 62 -25.81 -18.37 15.64
CA ILE A 62 -24.92 -17.33 16.20
C ILE A 62 -25.41 -15.95 15.77
N LEU A 63 -25.67 -15.74 14.47
CA LEU A 63 -26.16 -14.46 13.95
C LEU A 63 -27.51 -14.07 14.55
N LYS A 64 -28.43 -15.02 14.72
CA LYS A 64 -29.72 -14.76 15.38
C LYS A 64 -29.51 -14.25 16.82
N ARG A 65 -28.64 -14.90 17.59
CA ARG A 65 -28.31 -14.47 18.96
C ARG A 65 -27.54 -13.15 19.01
N ALA A 66 -26.65 -12.91 18.06
CA ALA A 66 -25.96 -11.64 17.93
C ALA A 66 -26.96 -10.49 17.65
N LYS A 67 -27.95 -10.72 16.78
CA LYS A 67 -29.04 -9.76 16.54
C LYS A 67 -29.89 -9.49 17.79
N ASP A 68 -30.23 -10.53 18.54
CA ASP A 68 -30.99 -10.40 19.79
C ASP A 68 -30.25 -9.50 20.80
N LEU A 69 -28.92 -9.63 20.89
CA LEU A 69 -28.07 -8.82 21.76
C LEU A 69 -27.86 -7.38 21.24
N ALA A 70 -27.59 -7.23 19.94
CA ALA A 70 -27.33 -5.92 19.32
C ALA A 70 -28.58 -5.02 19.30
N GLY A 71 -29.78 -5.62 19.33
CA GLY A 71 -31.05 -4.90 19.35
C GLY A 71 -31.36 -4.18 18.03
N ARG A 72 -31.96 -2.99 18.11
CA ARG A 72 -32.35 -2.21 16.93
C ARG A 72 -31.12 -1.48 16.36
N SER A 73 -30.66 -1.93 15.21
CA SER A 73 -29.52 -1.33 14.50
C SER A 73 -29.94 -0.82 13.12
N VAL A 74 -29.25 0.23 12.65
CA VAL A 74 -29.44 0.81 11.32
C VAL A 74 -28.12 0.84 10.56
N ARG A 75 -28.18 0.71 9.24
CA ARG A 75 -27.02 0.80 8.35
C ARG A 75 -27.39 1.63 7.13
N ILE A 76 -26.48 2.51 6.71
CA ILE A 76 -26.65 3.29 5.48
C ILE A 76 -26.61 2.35 4.27
N CYS A 77 -27.56 2.50 3.35
CA CYS A 77 -27.63 1.72 2.12
C CYS A 77 -26.36 1.89 1.26
N LYS A 78 -25.73 0.77 0.88
CA LYS A 78 -24.45 0.76 0.13
C LYS A 78 -24.58 1.46 -1.24
N GLY A 79 -25.69 1.27 -1.96
CA GLY A 79 -25.93 1.84 -3.29
C GLY A 79 -25.91 3.38 -3.32
N PRO A 80 -26.84 4.07 -2.63
CA PRO A 80 -26.85 5.53 -2.52
C PRO A 80 -25.55 6.09 -1.94
N ARG A 81 -24.99 5.44 -0.90
CA ARG A 81 -23.69 5.83 -0.34
C ARG A 81 -22.59 5.85 -1.41
N ALA A 82 -22.50 4.82 -2.25
CA ALA A 82 -21.49 4.75 -3.31
C ALA A 82 -21.66 5.85 -4.38
N VAL A 83 -22.89 6.30 -4.64
CA VAL A 83 -23.14 7.46 -5.51
C VAL A 83 -22.55 8.72 -4.89
N PHE A 84 -22.88 9.02 -3.63
CA PHE A 84 -22.34 10.19 -2.93
C PHE A 84 -20.82 10.13 -2.76
N SER A 85 -20.24 8.97 -2.48
CA SER A 85 -18.79 8.78 -2.42
C SER A 85 -18.11 9.16 -3.75
N ARG A 86 -18.70 8.79 -4.89
CA ARG A 86 -18.17 9.20 -6.20
C ARG A 86 -18.37 10.69 -6.48
N ILE A 87 -19.48 11.29 -6.01
CA ILE A 87 -19.69 12.75 -6.11
C ILE A 87 -18.61 13.49 -5.31
N LEU A 88 -18.32 13.02 -4.08
CA LEU A 88 -17.27 13.58 -3.23
C LEU A 88 -15.87 13.40 -3.84
N LEU A 89 -15.60 12.24 -4.45
CA LEU A 89 -14.36 12.02 -5.20
C LEU A 89 -14.22 12.99 -6.37
N LEU A 90 -15.28 13.25 -7.12
CA LEU A 90 -15.28 14.24 -8.22
C LEU A 90 -15.14 15.68 -7.73
N PHE A 91 -15.58 15.98 -6.50
CA PHE A 91 -15.42 17.29 -5.87
C PHE A 91 -13.95 17.57 -5.54
N SER A 92 -13.20 16.57 -5.07
CA SER A 92 -11.75 16.68 -4.83
C SER A 92 -11.03 15.43 -5.31
N LEU A 93 -10.54 15.48 -6.56
CA LEU A 93 -9.76 14.40 -7.17
C LEU A 93 -8.33 14.31 -6.62
N SER A 94 -7.82 15.44 -6.13
CA SER A 94 -6.53 15.57 -5.46
C SER A 94 -6.65 15.08 -4.02
N GLU A 95 -6.36 13.80 -3.80
CA GLU A 95 -5.79 13.35 -2.54
C GLU A 95 -4.30 13.70 -2.60
N SER A 96 -3.92 14.81 -1.95
CA SER A 96 -2.51 15.10 -1.66
C SER A 96 -1.94 13.91 -0.89
N VAL A 97 -0.78 13.42 -1.34
CA VAL A 97 -0.01 12.36 -0.67
C VAL A 97 0.48 12.80 0.71
N GLU A 98 0.44 14.10 0.97
CA GLU A 98 0.98 14.73 2.17
C GLU A 98 -0.05 14.85 3.30
N ASP A 99 -1.34 14.65 3.03
CA ASP A 99 -2.33 14.58 4.11
C ASP A 99 -2.51 13.12 4.54
N GLU A 100 -1.71 12.72 5.53
CA GLU A 100 -1.89 11.50 6.32
C GLU A 100 -3.18 11.52 7.18
N GLU A 101 -4.31 11.87 6.58
CA GLU A 101 -5.64 11.50 7.07
C GLU A 101 -6.22 10.36 6.20
N ALA A 102 -5.36 9.38 5.91
CA ALA A 102 -5.73 8.10 5.31
C ALA A 102 -6.61 7.32 6.30
N GLY A 103 -7.92 7.54 6.19
CA GLY A 103 -8.92 6.83 6.98
C GLY A 103 -10.32 7.45 6.95
N SER A 104 -10.46 8.66 6.43
CA SER A 104 -11.73 9.36 6.52
C SER A 104 -12.49 9.29 5.20
N ALA A 105 -13.52 8.44 5.15
CA ALA A 105 -14.46 8.21 4.05
C ALA A 105 -15.17 9.49 3.53
N GLY A 106 -14.41 10.42 2.94
CA GLY A 106 -14.85 11.75 2.51
C GLY A 106 -14.98 12.80 3.62
N GLN A 107 -14.53 12.56 4.87
CA GLN A 107 -14.71 13.55 5.94
C GLN A 107 -13.94 14.85 5.68
N GLY A 108 -12.70 14.80 5.16
CA GLY A 108 -11.95 16.01 4.81
C GLY A 108 -12.66 16.84 3.73
N GLN A 109 -13.26 16.17 2.74
CA GLN A 109 -14.07 16.80 1.70
C GLN A 109 -15.35 17.42 2.28
N LEU A 110 -16.05 16.70 3.17
CA LEU A 110 -17.24 17.20 3.85
C LEU A 110 -16.93 18.38 4.78
N PHE A 111 -15.80 18.34 5.49
CA PHE A 111 -15.31 19.43 6.32
C PHE A 111 -15.02 20.66 5.47
N THR A 112 -14.37 20.50 4.31
CA THR A 112 -14.15 21.59 3.36
C THR A 112 -15.47 22.23 2.92
N VAL A 113 -16.46 21.41 2.52
CA VAL A 113 -17.81 21.90 2.16
C VAL A 113 -18.47 22.65 3.32
N LEU A 114 -18.35 22.13 4.55
CA LEU A 114 -18.89 22.78 5.75
C LEU A 114 -18.23 24.13 6.01
N MET A 115 -16.90 24.23 5.91
CA MET A 115 -16.14 25.45 6.15
C MET A 115 -16.47 26.54 5.13
N VAL A 116 -16.69 26.17 3.87
CA VAL A 116 -17.18 27.08 2.83
C VAL A 116 -18.59 27.57 3.15
N ASN A 117 -19.50 26.65 3.51
CA ASN A 117 -20.88 27.01 3.88
C ASN A 117 -20.96 27.91 5.11
N MET A 118 -20.02 27.77 6.05
CA MET A 118 -19.89 28.65 7.22
C MET A 118 -19.21 29.99 6.91
N GLY A 119 -18.78 30.24 5.67
CA GLY A 119 -18.04 31.44 5.27
C GLY A 119 -16.62 31.53 5.86
N ARG A 120 -16.10 30.44 6.45
CA ARG A 120 -14.76 30.37 7.06
C ARG A 120 -13.66 30.00 6.06
N MET A 121 -14.04 29.56 4.86
CA MET A 121 -13.12 29.26 3.77
C MET A 121 -13.62 29.93 2.49
N VAL A 122 -12.74 30.70 1.85
CA VAL A 122 -13.01 31.38 0.58
C VAL A 122 -11.91 30.96 -0.40
N PHE A 123 -12.31 30.34 -1.51
CA PHE A 123 -11.38 29.98 -2.57
C PHE A 123 -10.95 31.22 -3.36
N PRO A 124 -9.71 31.25 -3.90
CA PRO A 124 -9.30 32.27 -4.85
C PRO A 124 -10.26 32.37 -6.04
N SER A 125 -10.41 33.57 -6.59
CA SER A 125 -11.22 33.79 -7.79
C SER A 125 -10.49 33.29 -9.04
N TYR A 126 -11.15 32.46 -9.85
CA TYR A 126 -10.65 31.99 -11.13
C TYR A 126 -11.81 31.64 -12.08
N ALA A 127 -11.53 31.60 -13.39
CA ALA A 127 -12.50 31.18 -14.40
C ALA A 127 -12.34 29.69 -14.70
N VAL A 128 -13.42 28.91 -14.55
CA VAL A 128 -13.42 27.48 -14.88
C VAL A 128 -13.36 27.29 -16.40
N ASN A 129 -12.33 26.59 -16.90
CA ASN A 129 -12.12 26.32 -18.32
C ASN A 129 -11.80 24.84 -18.55
N ARG A 130 -12.81 24.02 -18.83
CA ARG A 130 -12.67 22.57 -19.05
C ARG A 130 -12.72 22.26 -20.54
N LYS A 131 -11.63 21.72 -21.09
CA LYS A 131 -11.51 21.34 -22.51
C LYS A 131 -11.32 19.84 -22.75
N THR A 132 -10.86 19.13 -21.71
CA THR A 132 -10.44 17.73 -21.82
C THR A 132 -11.22 16.89 -20.83
N GLN A 133 -11.77 15.78 -21.31
CA GLN A 133 -12.47 14.80 -20.50
C GLN A 133 -11.48 13.84 -19.85
N VAL A 134 -11.53 13.71 -18.51
CA VAL A 134 -10.67 12.79 -17.75
C VAL A 134 -11.23 11.37 -17.80
N PHE A 135 -12.45 11.18 -17.31
CA PHE A 135 -13.14 9.89 -17.28
C PHE A 135 -13.97 9.70 -18.54
N GLN A 136 -13.75 8.60 -19.27
CA GLN A 136 -14.41 8.35 -20.55
C GLN A 136 -15.92 8.06 -20.38
N ASP A 137 -16.26 7.27 -19.37
CA ASP A 137 -17.62 6.86 -19.07
C ASP A 137 -17.80 6.58 -17.57
N ARG A 138 -19.00 6.10 -17.22
CA ARG A 138 -19.34 5.71 -15.84
C ARG A 138 -18.43 4.61 -15.31
N GLU A 139 -18.09 3.63 -16.14
CA GLU A 139 -17.28 2.47 -15.72
C GLU A 139 -15.83 2.88 -15.47
N ASP A 140 -15.30 3.83 -16.24
CA ASP A 140 -13.97 4.41 -16.05
C ASP A 140 -13.87 5.13 -14.69
N LEU A 141 -14.88 5.93 -14.32
CA LEU A 141 -14.95 6.54 -13.00
C LEU A 141 -15.06 5.50 -11.88
N ILE A 142 -15.82 4.41 -12.09
CA ILE A 142 -15.94 3.34 -11.09
C ILE A 142 -14.61 2.61 -10.92
N ARG A 143 -13.90 2.29 -12.00
CA ARG A 143 -12.56 1.69 -11.93
C ARG A 143 -11.58 2.59 -11.19
N TYR A 144 -11.57 3.89 -11.50
CA TYR A 144 -10.73 4.85 -10.78
C TYR A 144 -11.08 4.92 -9.29
N ALA A 145 -12.36 5.01 -8.93
CA ALA A 145 -12.80 5.06 -7.54
C ALA A 145 -12.42 3.79 -6.76
N THR A 146 -12.57 2.62 -7.37
CA THR A 146 -12.16 1.34 -6.77
C THR A 146 -10.65 1.30 -6.54
N ALA A 147 -9.85 1.72 -7.52
CA ALA A 147 -8.40 1.78 -7.39
C ALA A 147 -7.95 2.80 -6.31
N ALA A 148 -8.66 3.94 -6.18
CA ALA A 148 -8.40 4.92 -5.13
C ALA A 148 -8.67 4.34 -3.73
N HIS A 149 -9.82 3.68 -3.53
CA HIS A 149 -10.12 3.01 -2.26
C HIS A 149 -9.09 1.92 -1.93
N LEU A 150 -8.74 1.06 -2.89
CA LEU A 150 -7.74 0.01 -2.69
C LEU A 150 -6.36 0.61 -2.31
N SER A 151 -5.98 1.72 -2.93
CA SER A 151 -4.75 2.44 -2.58
C SER A 151 -4.77 2.95 -1.13
N ASN A 152 -5.92 3.42 -0.65
CA ASN A 152 -6.10 3.90 0.72
C ASN A 152 -6.11 2.75 1.73
N ASP A 153 -6.74 1.62 1.40
CA ASP A 153 -6.74 0.41 2.23
C ASP A 153 -5.31 -0.13 2.41
N ILE A 154 -4.54 -0.20 1.31
CA ILE A 154 -3.12 -0.59 1.34
C ILE A 154 -2.30 0.39 2.20
N ALA A 155 -2.47 1.69 2.01
CA ALA A 155 -1.75 2.71 2.80
C ALA A 155 -2.07 2.57 4.30
N THR A 156 -3.34 2.37 4.65
CA THR A 156 -3.80 2.18 6.04
C THR A 156 -3.19 0.91 6.63
N ALA A 157 -3.16 -0.19 5.88
CA ALA A 157 -2.53 -1.44 6.32
C ALA A 157 -1.02 -1.27 6.55
N MET A 158 -0.32 -0.52 5.68
CA MET A 158 1.11 -0.21 5.85
C MET A 158 1.38 0.63 7.10
N VAL A 159 0.60 1.70 7.34
CA VAL A 159 0.74 2.57 8.53
C VAL A 159 0.51 1.80 9.82
N ASN A 160 -0.48 0.90 9.83
CA ASN A 160 -0.76 0.03 10.97
C ASN A 160 0.25 -1.11 11.15
N GLY A 161 1.20 -1.28 10.23
CA GLY A 161 2.18 -2.37 10.26
C GLY A 161 1.60 -3.75 9.92
N ASN A 162 0.41 -3.80 9.33
CA ASN A 162 -0.26 -5.02 8.89
C ASN A 162 0.25 -5.46 7.51
N TRP A 163 1.54 -5.85 7.44
CA TRP A 163 2.24 -6.11 6.17
C TRP A 163 1.68 -7.30 5.37
N GLU A 164 1.14 -8.32 6.04
CA GLU A 164 0.51 -9.48 5.36
C GLU A 164 -0.77 -9.07 4.62
N GLU A 165 -1.63 -8.28 5.26
CA GLU A 165 -2.85 -7.74 4.64
C GLU A 165 -2.50 -6.78 3.49
N ALA A 166 -1.53 -5.88 3.72
CA ALA A 166 -1.04 -4.98 2.68
C ALA A 166 -0.52 -5.76 1.45
N HIS A 167 0.19 -6.87 1.68
CA HIS A 167 0.70 -7.74 0.61
C HIS A 167 -0.42 -8.46 -0.13
N HIS A 168 -1.42 -9.00 0.58
CA HIS A 168 -2.59 -9.63 -0.04
C HIS A 168 -3.33 -8.64 -0.94
N LEU A 169 -3.65 -7.44 -0.43
CA LEU A 169 -4.30 -6.38 -1.20
C LEU A 169 -3.47 -5.95 -2.42
N TYR A 170 -2.16 -5.80 -2.26
CA TYR A 170 -1.25 -5.51 -3.37
C TYR A 170 -1.27 -6.61 -4.45
N MET A 171 -1.25 -7.88 -4.07
CA MET A 171 -1.28 -8.99 -5.03
C MET A 171 -2.59 -9.02 -5.82
N CYS A 172 -3.73 -8.82 -5.16
CA CYS A 172 -5.03 -8.67 -5.83
C CYS A 172 -5.05 -7.45 -6.77
N ALA A 173 -4.47 -6.33 -6.34
CA ALA A 173 -4.35 -5.13 -7.18
C ALA A 173 -3.52 -5.39 -8.44
N LYS A 174 -2.38 -6.07 -8.29
CA LYS A 174 -1.48 -6.41 -9.39
C LYS A 174 -2.13 -7.34 -10.41
N GLU A 175 -2.86 -8.35 -9.95
CA GLU A 175 -3.64 -9.23 -10.83
C GLU A 175 -4.71 -8.44 -11.60
N THR A 176 -5.47 -7.60 -10.89
CA THR A 176 -6.50 -6.75 -11.51
C THR A 176 -5.89 -5.82 -12.56
N TRP A 177 -4.74 -5.21 -12.26
CA TRP A 177 -4.03 -4.33 -13.20
C TRP A 177 -3.56 -5.09 -14.44
N ASN A 178 -3.01 -6.30 -14.28
CA ASN A 178 -2.58 -7.12 -15.43
C ASN A 178 -3.74 -7.44 -16.36
N ASN A 179 -4.93 -7.71 -15.82
CA ASN A 179 -6.14 -7.97 -16.63
C ASN A 179 -6.68 -6.72 -17.34
N LEU A 180 -6.33 -5.51 -16.86
CA LEU A 180 -6.77 -4.24 -17.43
C LEU A 180 -5.83 -3.67 -18.49
N LYS A 181 -4.65 -4.26 -18.73
CA LYS A 181 -3.61 -3.68 -19.63
C LYS A 181 -4.08 -3.48 -21.06
N ASP A 182 -5.01 -4.30 -21.53
CA ASP A 182 -5.56 -4.25 -22.89
C ASP A 182 -6.87 -3.43 -22.99
N ASP A 183 -7.29 -2.78 -21.89
CA ASP A 183 -8.54 -2.02 -21.86
C ASP A 183 -8.45 -0.76 -22.77
N PRO A 184 -9.45 -0.53 -23.65
CA PRO A 184 -9.44 0.62 -24.57
C PRO A 184 -9.33 1.99 -23.89
N SER A 185 -9.83 2.14 -22.65
CA SER A 185 -9.80 3.41 -21.92
C SER A 185 -8.38 3.88 -21.61
N LEU A 186 -7.41 2.96 -21.47
CA LEU A 186 -6.01 3.29 -21.20
C LEU A 186 -5.35 4.06 -22.35
N ARG A 187 -5.80 3.86 -23.59
CA ARG A 187 -5.30 4.63 -24.75
C ARG A 187 -5.68 6.10 -24.63
N CYS A 188 -6.91 6.38 -24.21
CA CYS A 188 -7.38 7.75 -23.93
C CYS A 188 -6.61 8.36 -22.76
N HIS A 189 -6.38 7.58 -21.69
CA HIS A 189 -5.61 8.05 -20.54
C HIS A 189 -4.17 8.43 -20.91
N ARG A 190 -3.50 7.66 -21.78
CA ARG A 190 -2.14 7.95 -22.24
C ARG A 190 -2.06 9.29 -22.99
N ALA A 191 -3.11 9.64 -23.73
CA ALA A 191 -3.19 10.91 -24.47
C ALA A 191 -3.43 12.14 -23.58
N LEU A 192 -3.84 11.95 -22.31
CA LEU A 192 -4.04 13.06 -21.38
C LEU A 192 -2.70 13.74 -21.05
N PRO A 193 -2.71 15.08 -20.86
CA PRO A 193 -1.56 15.77 -20.29
C PRO A 193 -1.31 15.26 -18.87
N GLU A 194 -0.05 15.28 -18.44
CA GLU A 194 0.40 14.62 -17.21
C GLU A 194 -0.43 15.04 -15.99
N TYR A 195 -0.68 16.34 -15.79
CA TYR A 195 -1.46 16.87 -14.66
C TYR A 195 -2.91 16.33 -14.59
N LEU A 196 -3.50 15.86 -15.69
CA LEU A 196 -4.79 15.17 -15.69
C LEU A 196 -4.64 13.65 -15.61
N ARG A 197 -3.56 13.11 -16.17
CA ARG A 197 -3.25 11.68 -16.15
C ARG A 197 -3.11 11.14 -14.72
N HIS A 198 -2.77 11.99 -13.75
CA HIS A 198 -2.77 11.70 -12.31
C HIS A 198 -4.12 11.13 -11.81
N PHE A 199 -5.22 11.52 -12.45
CA PHE A 199 -6.59 11.13 -12.07
C PHE A 199 -7.12 9.97 -12.92
N THR A 200 -6.25 9.03 -13.30
CA THR A 200 -6.61 7.86 -14.10
C THR A 200 -6.31 6.56 -13.34
N VAL A 201 -7.00 5.49 -13.73
CA VAL A 201 -6.85 4.17 -13.11
C VAL A 201 -5.40 3.65 -13.20
N GLY A 202 -4.74 3.85 -14.34
CA GLY A 202 -3.35 3.43 -14.53
C GLY A 202 -2.37 4.16 -13.62
N TRP A 203 -2.62 5.44 -13.32
CA TRP A 203 -1.80 6.17 -12.35
C TRP A 203 -1.95 5.60 -10.94
N LYS A 204 -3.19 5.34 -10.50
CA LYS A 204 -3.45 4.77 -9.17
C LYS A 204 -2.83 3.37 -9.02
N TYR A 205 -2.97 2.49 -10.01
CA TYR A 205 -2.32 1.17 -9.96
C TYR A 205 -0.80 1.27 -9.97
N THR A 206 -0.19 2.16 -10.77
CA THR A 206 1.26 2.36 -10.78
C THR A 206 1.78 2.77 -9.39
N ARG A 207 1.02 3.59 -8.66
CA ARG A 207 1.33 3.92 -7.26
C ARG A 207 1.19 2.75 -6.31
N ILE A 208 0.13 1.95 -6.45
CA ILE A 208 -0.05 0.72 -5.67
C ILE A 208 1.12 -0.25 -5.90
N LEU A 209 1.55 -0.44 -7.14
CA LEU A 209 2.72 -1.27 -7.45
C LEU A 209 4.01 -0.71 -6.83
N SER A 210 4.16 0.62 -6.81
CA SER A 210 5.27 1.27 -6.10
C SER A 210 5.21 1.04 -4.59
N GLN A 211 4.03 1.00 -3.97
CA GLN A 211 3.87 0.61 -2.56
C GLN A 211 4.16 -0.88 -2.36
N GLY A 212 3.79 -1.73 -3.33
CA GLY A 212 4.11 -3.14 -3.37
C GLY A 212 5.59 -3.44 -3.19
N VAL A 213 6.48 -2.64 -3.80
CA VAL A 213 7.93 -2.74 -3.60
C VAL A 213 8.31 -2.57 -2.12
N GLU A 214 7.75 -1.57 -1.45
CA GLU A 214 8.02 -1.33 -0.03
C GLU A 214 7.49 -2.45 0.85
N ILE A 215 6.28 -2.95 0.56
CA ILE A 215 5.67 -4.08 1.27
C ILE A 215 6.56 -5.33 1.16
N LEU A 216 7.00 -5.67 -0.05
CA LEU A 216 7.88 -6.82 -0.30
C LEU A 216 9.22 -6.70 0.46
N GLN A 217 9.81 -5.49 0.48
CA GLN A 217 11.03 -5.22 1.23
C GLN A 217 10.83 -5.34 2.74
N ARG A 218 9.71 -4.84 3.26
CA ARG A 218 9.38 -4.92 4.68
C ARG A 218 9.17 -6.36 5.11
N LEU A 219 8.38 -7.14 4.38
CA LEU A 219 8.17 -8.57 4.66
C LEU A 219 9.50 -9.34 4.67
N HIS A 220 10.38 -9.09 3.71
CA HIS A 220 11.73 -9.66 3.72
C HIS A 220 12.50 -9.29 5.01
N MET A 221 12.45 -8.03 5.47
CA MET A 221 13.13 -7.62 6.70
C MET A 221 12.57 -8.30 7.97
N TYR A 222 11.25 -8.50 8.06
CA TYR A 222 10.64 -9.21 9.19
C TYR A 222 11.09 -10.67 9.23
N GLU A 223 11.07 -11.35 8.08
CA GLU A 223 11.55 -12.73 7.94
C GLU A 223 13.05 -12.86 8.31
N VAL A 224 13.90 -11.92 7.88
CA VAL A 224 15.33 -11.91 8.25
C VAL A 224 15.47 -11.71 9.77
N LYS A 225 14.75 -10.75 10.34
CA LYS A 225 14.83 -10.42 11.77
C LYS A 225 14.35 -11.58 12.62
N TRP A 226 13.21 -12.19 12.28
CA TRP A 226 12.67 -13.35 12.98
C TRP A 226 13.64 -14.52 12.96
N LYS A 227 14.28 -14.80 11.81
CA LYS A 227 15.34 -15.81 11.72
C LYS A 227 16.55 -15.52 12.58
N MET A 228 16.97 -14.25 12.66
CA MET A 228 18.10 -13.89 13.51
C MET A 228 17.76 -14.08 14.99
N ILE A 229 16.54 -13.71 15.40
CA ILE A 229 16.03 -13.93 16.76
C ILE A 229 15.89 -15.43 17.04
N SER A 230 15.33 -16.23 16.14
CA SER A 230 15.18 -17.67 16.34
C SER A 230 16.52 -18.41 16.42
N LYS A 231 17.53 -17.97 15.64
CA LYS A 231 18.92 -18.46 15.77
C LYS A 231 19.57 -18.07 17.10
N LEU A 232 19.27 -16.87 17.63
CA LEU A 232 19.78 -16.43 18.94
C LEU A 232 19.06 -17.12 20.10
N CYS A 233 17.79 -17.48 19.92
CA CYS A 233 16.97 -18.12 20.95
C CYS A 233 17.07 -19.66 20.95
N ASN A 234 17.47 -20.31 19.84
CA ASN A 234 17.64 -21.76 19.78
C ASN A 234 19.03 -22.16 19.21
N GLY A 235 19.88 -22.69 20.08
CA GLY A 235 20.99 -23.55 19.67
C GLY A 235 20.44 -24.92 19.27
N THR A 236 20.60 -25.29 17.99
CA THR A 236 20.32 -26.59 17.34
C THR A 236 19.08 -26.63 16.43
N SER A 237 19.32 -26.49 15.12
CA SER A 237 18.86 -27.42 14.07
C SER A 237 19.23 -26.86 12.69
N SER A 238 20.21 -27.49 12.02
CA SER A 238 20.69 -27.06 10.70
C SER A 238 19.68 -27.28 9.58
N TRP A 239 18.65 -28.11 9.80
CA TRP A 239 17.65 -28.46 8.78
C TRP A 239 16.60 -27.37 8.48
N PHE A 240 16.26 -26.48 9.43
CA PHE A 240 15.34 -25.36 9.18
C PHE A 240 15.99 -24.19 8.42
N SER A 241 17.32 -24.15 8.37
CA SER A 241 18.05 -22.98 7.87
C SER A 241 18.13 -22.88 6.35
N ASN A 242 18.05 -24.01 5.63
CA ASN A 242 18.12 -24.04 4.16
C ASN A 242 16.77 -23.81 3.48
N PHE A 243 15.66 -24.36 4.04
CA PHE A 243 14.35 -24.27 3.39
C PHE A 243 13.79 -22.83 3.38
N ALA A 244 13.99 -22.08 4.46
CA ALA A 244 13.48 -20.73 4.53
C ALA A 244 14.34 -19.70 3.74
N ASN A 245 15.56 -20.05 3.31
CA ASN A 245 16.44 -19.09 2.61
C ASN A 245 15.98 -18.82 1.18
N GLU A 246 15.29 -19.75 0.54
CA GLU A 246 14.74 -19.57 -0.80
C GLU A 246 13.59 -18.55 -0.80
N ASP A 247 12.64 -18.65 0.14
CA ASP A 247 11.46 -17.76 0.22
C ASP A 247 11.82 -16.27 0.44
N LEU A 248 12.88 -15.99 1.21
CA LEU A 248 13.37 -14.63 1.41
C LEU A 248 14.02 -14.04 0.16
N LEU A 249 14.82 -14.83 -0.54
CA LEU A 249 15.42 -14.39 -1.80
C LEU A 249 14.32 -14.10 -2.84
N LEU A 250 13.24 -14.87 -2.83
CA LEU A 250 12.08 -14.69 -3.71
C LEU A 250 11.39 -13.33 -3.51
N LEU A 251 11.14 -12.89 -2.27
CA LEU A 251 10.49 -11.59 -2.01
C LEU A 251 11.33 -10.41 -2.51
N LEU A 252 12.64 -10.46 -2.29
CA LEU A 252 13.54 -9.40 -2.73
C LEU A 252 13.72 -9.40 -4.25
N GLN A 253 13.78 -10.58 -4.89
CA GLN A 253 13.78 -10.71 -6.34
C GLN A 253 12.47 -10.18 -6.94
N ALA A 254 11.32 -10.48 -6.32
CA ALA A 254 10.03 -9.94 -6.72
C ALA A 254 10.01 -8.41 -6.63
N ALA A 255 10.57 -7.82 -5.56
CA ALA A 255 10.68 -6.36 -5.43
C ALA A 255 11.56 -5.73 -6.54
N VAL A 256 12.65 -6.40 -6.91
CA VAL A 256 13.51 -5.97 -8.03
C VAL A 256 12.78 -6.06 -9.37
N GLN A 257 12.06 -7.16 -9.62
CA GLN A 257 11.27 -7.34 -10.83
C GLN A 257 10.15 -6.30 -10.95
N GLU A 258 9.51 -5.96 -9.83
CA GLU A 258 8.49 -4.92 -9.78
C GLU A 258 9.07 -3.54 -10.13
N LEU A 259 10.22 -3.19 -9.54
CA LEU A 259 10.95 -1.95 -9.89
C LEU A 259 11.35 -1.90 -11.37
N GLN A 260 11.84 -3.01 -11.92
CA GLN A 260 12.16 -3.10 -13.35
C GLN A 260 10.92 -2.89 -14.23
N THR A 261 9.78 -3.47 -13.84
CA THR A 261 8.50 -3.31 -14.55
C THR A 261 8.01 -1.86 -14.50
N LEU A 262 8.10 -1.21 -13.33
CA LEU A 262 7.76 0.20 -13.15
C LEU A 262 8.64 1.13 -13.98
N LEU A 263 9.94 0.81 -14.09
CA LEU A 263 10.91 1.60 -14.86
C LEU A 263 10.83 1.38 -16.37
N ALA A 264 10.31 0.24 -16.82
CA ALA A 264 10.16 -0.11 -18.24
C ALA A 264 9.07 0.70 -18.96
N GLN A 265 8.11 1.28 -18.23
CA GLN A 265 7.07 2.14 -18.78
C GLN A 265 7.40 3.63 -18.59
N ASP A 266 6.83 4.50 -19.42
CA ASP A 266 7.07 5.95 -19.45
C ASP A 266 5.78 6.80 -19.34
N VAL A 267 4.66 6.16 -19.00
CA VAL A 267 3.32 6.76 -19.06
C VAL A 267 2.89 7.32 -17.71
N TYR A 268 3.14 6.58 -16.64
CA TYR A 268 2.61 6.86 -15.30
C TYR A 268 3.75 7.08 -14.29
N CYS A 269 3.51 8.00 -13.35
CA CYS A 269 4.39 8.30 -12.20
C CYS A 269 5.85 8.57 -12.60
N THR A 270 6.04 9.35 -13.67
CA THR A 270 7.34 9.85 -14.14
C THR A 270 8.13 10.57 -13.05
N ASP A 271 7.44 11.27 -12.15
CA ASP A 271 7.97 11.95 -10.97
C ASP A 271 8.60 11.01 -9.91
N SER A 272 8.22 9.73 -9.93
CA SER A 272 8.67 8.68 -9.00
C SER A 272 9.89 7.91 -9.51
N ARG A 273 10.30 8.08 -10.77
CA ARG A 273 11.39 7.31 -11.40
C ARG A 273 12.72 7.43 -10.66
N GLY A 274 13.05 8.62 -10.14
CA GLY A 274 14.26 8.79 -9.33
C GLY A 274 14.29 7.91 -8.07
N ARG A 275 13.15 7.80 -7.38
CA ARG A 275 13.00 6.92 -6.21
C ARG A 275 13.14 5.46 -6.60
N TRP A 276 12.53 5.06 -7.73
CA TRP A 276 12.61 3.68 -8.21
C TRP A 276 14.03 3.28 -8.62
N TRP A 277 14.75 4.14 -9.35
CA TRP A 277 16.15 3.89 -9.73
C TRP A 277 17.06 3.77 -8.51
N ASP A 278 16.98 4.70 -7.54
CA ASP A 278 17.81 4.60 -6.34
C ASP A 278 17.49 3.34 -5.53
N ARG A 279 16.21 2.99 -5.40
CA ARG A 279 15.79 1.77 -4.69
C ARG A 279 16.25 0.49 -5.40
N LEU A 280 16.19 0.46 -6.73
CA LEU A 280 16.67 -0.67 -7.53
C LEU A 280 18.18 -0.85 -7.38
N ALA A 281 18.95 0.24 -7.50
CA ALA A 281 20.39 0.23 -7.31
C ALA A 281 20.78 -0.23 -5.88
N LEU A 282 20.01 0.21 -4.88
CA LEU A 282 20.17 -0.24 -3.49
C LEU A 282 19.94 -1.74 -3.36
N ASN A 283 18.82 -2.27 -3.89
CA ASN A 283 18.48 -3.69 -3.80
C ASN A 283 19.52 -4.58 -4.47
N LEU A 284 19.95 -4.21 -5.68
CA LEU A 284 20.96 -4.96 -6.44
C LEU A 284 22.31 -4.96 -5.72
N HIS A 285 22.76 -3.81 -5.22
CA HIS A 285 24.06 -3.69 -4.58
C HIS A 285 24.08 -4.26 -3.15
N GLN A 286 23.18 -3.81 -2.28
CA GLN A 286 23.25 -4.11 -0.85
C GLN A 286 22.65 -5.47 -0.50
N HIS A 287 21.53 -5.83 -1.11
CA HIS A 287 20.79 -7.02 -0.71
C HIS A 287 21.12 -8.23 -1.59
N LEU A 288 21.07 -8.09 -2.93
CA LEU A 288 21.39 -9.18 -3.86
C LEU A 288 22.89 -9.35 -4.16
N LYS A 289 23.73 -8.42 -3.71
CA LYS A 289 25.19 -8.41 -3.95
C LYS A 289 25.58 -8.52 -5.44
N ASN A 290 24.69 -8.10 -6.35
CA ASN A 290 24.95 -8.07 -7.78
C ASN A 290 25.49 -6.69 -8.20
N THR A 291 26.77 -6.46 -7.92
CA THR A 291 27.41 -5.16 -8.16
C THR A 291 27.39 -4.76 -9.64
N LYS A 292 27.57 -5.71 -10.57
CA LYS A 292 27.57 -5.41 -12.01
C LYS A 292 26.23 -4.81 -12.44
N GLN A 293 25.12 -5.49 -12.13
CA GLN A 293 23.78 -4.97 -12.44
C GLN A 293 23.49 -3.66 -11.72
N ALA A 294 24.00 -3.47 -10.49
CA ALA A 294 23.84 -2.21 -9.78
C ALA A 294 24.55 -1.05 -10.50
N VAL A 295 25.74 -1.28 -11.08
CA VAL A 295 26.44 -0.26 -11.88
C VAL A 295 25.65 0.11 -13.13
N ASP A 296 25.16 -0.88 -13.87
CA ASP A 296 24.34 -0.66 -15.08
C ASP A 296 23.04 0.09 -14.75
N CYS A 297 22.41 -0.27 -13.62
CA CYS A 297 21.24 0.42 -13.06
C CYS A 297 21.54 1.89 -12.74
N ILE A 298 22.67 2.18 -12.09
CA ILE A 298 23.07 3.56 -11.75
C ILE A 298 23.31 4.39 -13.01
N ARG A 299 24.02 3.83 -14.00
CA ARG A 299 24.26 4.51 -15.29
C ARG A 299 22.94 4.85 -15.98
N SER A 300 22.02 3.88 -16.03
CA SER A 300 20.69 4.07 -16.62
C SER A 300 19.88 5.14 -15.89
N GLY A 301 19.89 5.12 -14.55
CA GLY A 301 19.20 6.12 -13.73
C GLY A 301 19.78 7.54 -13.85
N LEU A 302 21.10 7.69 -14.03
CA LEU A 302 21.73 9.00 -14.27
C LEU A 302 21.44 9.54 -15.67
N ALA A 303 21.24 8.66 -16.66
CA ALA A 303 20.86 9.02 -18.02
C ALA A 303 19.36 9.34 -18.17
N ASP A 304 18.51 8.92 -17.22
CA ASP A 304 17.07 9.12 -17.27
C ASP A 304 16.70 10.60 -17.03
N PRO A 305 16.00 11.27 -17.96
CA PRO A 305 15.68 12.69 -17.86
C PRO A 305 14.67 13.00 -16.74
N PHE A 306 13.87 12.02 -16.30
CA PHE A 306 12.85 12.22 -15.25
C PHE A 306 13.43 12.16 -13.83
N VAL A 307 14.71 11.80 -13.68
CA VAL A 307 15.36 11.71 -12.36
C VAL A 307 15.78 13.09 -11.88
N ARG A 308 15.07 13.61 -10.87
CA ARG A 308 15.35 14.91 -10.24
C ARG A 308 16.67 14.93 -9.47
N THR A 309 17.19 16.13 -9.22
CA THR A 309 18.53 16.41 -8.66
C THR A 309 18.84 15.60 -7.39
N GLY A 310 17.92 15.51 -6.43
CA GLY A 310 18.15 14.77 -5.18
C GLY A 310 18.42 13.27 -5.39
N HIS A 311 17.60 12.59 -6.20
CA HIS A 311 17.82 11.19 -6.53
C HIS A 311 19.02 10.98 -7.46
N ARG A 312 19.29 11.96 -8.34
CA ARG A 312 20.47 11.94 -9.21
C ARG A 312 21.77 11.99 -8.40
N LEU A 313 21.81 12.85 -7.38
CA LEU A 313 22.91 12.91 -6.42
C LEU A 313 23.03 11.60 -5.62
N ALA A 314 21.93 11.03 -5.14
CA ALA A 314 21.95 9.75 -4.40
C ALA A 314 22.55 8.60 -5.23
N LEU A 315 22.19 8.51 -6.52
CA LEU A 315 22.77 7.55 -7.46
C LEU A 315 24.26 7.80 -7.69
N TYR A 316 24.67 9.06 -7.88
CA TYR A 316 26.07 9.44 -8.06
C TYR A 316 26.92 9.10 -6.83
N LEU A 317 26.48 9.46 -5.62
CA LEU A 317 27.16 9.12 -4.37
C LEU A 317 27.27 7.60 -4.16
N ARG A 318 26.25 6.83 -4.56
CA ARG A 318 26.32 5.36 -4.55
C ARG A 318 27.38 4.85 -5.52
N ALA A 319 27.48 5.45 -6.70
CA ALA A 319 28.49 5.11 -7.70
C ALA A 319 29.92 5.37 -7.17
N GLN A 320 30.15 6.54 -6.58
CA GLN A 320 31.43 6.89 -5.95
C GLN A 320 31.79 5.87 -4.86
N ARG A 321 30.84 5.52 -3.98
CA ARG A 321 31.05 4.51 -2.93
C ARG A 321 31.45 3.14 -3.50
N ILE A 322 30.85 2.70 -4.60
CA ILE A 322 31.21 1.44 -5.26
C ILE A 322 32.61 1.55 -5.88
N ARG A 323 32.91 2.64 -6.61
CA ARG A 323 34.20 2.89 -7.25
C ARG A 323 35.36 2.90 -6.25
N ASP A 324 35.15 3.56 -5.12
CA ASP A 324 36.21 3.81 -4.13
C ASP A 324 36.39 2.59 -3.20
N SER A 325 35.41 1.69 -3.15
CA SER A 325 35.48 0.46 -2.35
C SER A 325 36.58 -0.51 -2.83
N PRO A 326 37.42 -1.03 -1.92
CA PRO A 326 38.48 -1.98 -2.27
C PRO A 326 37.94 -3.32 -2.80
N SER A 327 36.75 -3.75 -2.36
CA SER A 327 36.11 -4.99 -2.83
C SER A 327 35.55 -4.91 -4.25
N CYS A 328 35.44 -3.70 -4.81
CA CYS A 328 34.82 -3.43 -6.10
C CYS A 328 35.80 -2.87 -7.14
N ARG A 329 37.12 -3.05 -6.95
CA ARG A 329 38.18 -2.55 -7.85
C ARG A 329 37.96 -2.94 -9.32
N GLN A 330 37.45 -4.15 -9.57
CA GLN A 330 37.16 -4.65 -10.92
C GLN A 330 36.09 -3.86 -11.68
N PHE A 331 35.26 -3.07 -10.98
CA PHE A 331 34.19 -2.27 -11.59
C PHE A 331 34.56 -0.80 -11.75
N ARG A 332 35.76 -0.37 -11.32
CA ARG A 332 36.19 1.04 -11.40
C ARG A 332 36.13 1.60 -12.82
N CYS A 333 36.50 0.80 -13.81
CA CYS A 333 36.49 1.20 -15.21
C CYS A 333 35.10 1.55 -15.74
N LEU A 334 34.04 0.97 -15.15
CA LEU A 334 32.65 1.20 -15.57
C LEU A 334 32.11 2.58 -15.16
N PHE A 335 32.85 3.32 -14.34
CA PHE A 335 32.46 4.63 -13.80
C PHE A 335 33.23 5.81 -14.42
N HIS A 336 34.10 5.60 -15.41
CA HIS A 336 34.89 6.68 -16.01
C HIS A 336 34.05 7.75 -16.73
N ASP A 337 32.90 7.37 -17.29
CA ASP A 337 32.04 8.28 -18.06
C ASP A 337 30.94 8.94 -17.22
N LEU A 338 31.00 8.82 -15.88
CA LEU A 338 29.95 9.41 -15.04
C LEU A 338 30.02 10.94 -15.08
N PRO A 339 28.87 11.63 -15.16
CA PRO A 339 28.83 13.08 -15.05
C PRO A 339 29.34 13.49 -13.67
N ASP A 340 30.18 14.51 -13.61
CA ASP A 340 30.62 15.06 -12.34
C ASP A 340 29.49 15.92 -11.74
N ILE A 341 28.98 15.51 -10.59
CA ILE A 341 27.91 16.20 -9.87
C ILE A 341 28.51 16.74 -8.57
N THR A 342 28.77 18.04 -8.54
CA THR A 342 29.28 18.75 -7.36
C THR A 342 28.13 19.48 -6.66
N VAL A 343 28.13 19.43 -5.33
CA VAL A 343 27.24 20.22 -4.46
C VAL A 343 28.13 21.10 -3.59
N GLU A 344 27.83 22.39 -3.53
CA GLU A 344 28.58 23.33 -2.70
C GLU A 344 28.30 23.07 -1.21
N ASP A 345 29.36 23.03 -0.41
CA ASP A 345 29.25 22.89 1.04
C ASP A 345 28.66 24.16 1.65
N VAL A 346 27.74 23.98 2.61
CA VAL A 346 27.12 25.08 3.36
C VAL A 346 27.69 25.10 4.78
N ALA A 347 27.89 26.30 5.34
CA ALA A 347 28.38 26.44 6.70
C ALA A 347 27.41 25.81 7.71
N HIS A 348 27.89 24.80 8.45
CA HIS A 348 27.15 24.20 9.55
C HIS A 348 27.46 24.95 10.85
N VAL A 349 26.44 25.53 11.48
CA VAL A 349 26.55 26.15 12.81
C VAL A 349 25.95 25.20 13.83
N SER A 350 26.73 24.84 14.85
CA SER A 350 26.27 24.14 16.04
C SER A 350 26.19 25.13 17.19
N GLU A 351 24.99 25.39 17.71
CA GLU A 351 24.83 26.13 18.96
C GLU A 351 25.20 25.19 20.12
N ASP A 352 26.31 25.49 20.79
CA ASP A 352 26.61 24.91 22.10
C ASP A 352 25.55 25.42 23.07
N THR A 353 24.50 24.64 23.31
CA THR A 353 23.62 24.82 24.48
C THR A 353 24.43 24.44 25.72
N GLY A 354 25.32 25.34 26.13
CA GLY A 354 25.97 25.25 27.43
C GLY A 354 24.89 25.20 28.50
N CYS A 355 24.87 24.09 29.26
CA CYS A 355 24.09 24.01 30.49
C CYS A 355 24.47 25.19 31.39
N PHE A 356 23.51 26.07 31.63
CA PHE A 356 23.56 27.05 32.72
C PHE A 356 23.18 26.40 34.05
#